data_AF-A0A3R6QN38-F1
#
_entry.id   AF-A0A3R6QN38-F1
#
_cell.length_a   1.000
_cell.length_b   1.000
_cell.length_c   1.000
_cell.angle_alpha   90.00
_cell.angle_beta   90.00
_cell.angle_gamma   90.00
#
_symmetry.space_group_name_H-M   'P 1'
#
loop_
_entity.id
_entity.type
_entity.pdbx_description
1 polymer ?
#
loop_
_entity_poly.entity_id
_entity_poly.type
_entity_poly.pdbx_seq_one_letter_code
_entity_poly.pdbx_strand_id
1 'polypeptide(L)'
;MPEELKQDLPEQTEAVTPEYGPAGQPEPEAEAEQPPITPDDIIKALWDKDSHGDNLTVINFALELLDTLTGDVTKKLAELTTREPIVSVFDIGGYATLRVTYKYATATDFSRMLTILEDFAKELTEFSYGKHDDAYVPRLNVTVRPMSLKGAMITAINPIFHNVQPHDPMYAECNELQMLFTPDTLQFYYDPDFDDKAVSDQVRAEIAAEESIRTAAERKKPEDEAYQAEREREAKERMDKDYNLSGGHVIKEAYHGFGKDREKGE
;
A
#
# COMPACT_ATOMS: atom_id res chain seq x y z
N MET A 1 -76.68 36.85 -35.37
CA MET A 1 -75.92 36.12 -36.41
C MET A 1 -75.93 36.97 -37.66
N PRO A 2 -74.79 37.40 -38.24
CA PRO A 2 -73.41 36.92 -38.11
C PRO A 2 -72.40 37.95 -37.53
N GLU A 3 -71.31 37.41 -37.00
CA GLU A 3 -70.09 38.04 -36.47
C GLU A 3 -69.21 38.60 -37.60
N GLU A 4 -68.80 39.87 -37.52
CA GLU A 4 -67.54 40.41 -36.97
C GLU A 4 -66.39 40.51 -37.98
N LEU A 5 -66.16 41.74 -38.47
CA LEU A 5 -64.84 42.25 -38.85
C LEU A 5 -64.96 43.78 -39.01
N LYS A 6 -64.61 44.52 -37.96
CA LYS A 6 -64.29 45.95 -38.05
C LYS A 6 -63.03 46.21 -37.23
N GLN A 7 -61.95 46.47 -37.96
CA GLN A 7 -60.78 47.19 -37.47
C GLN A 7 -61.18 48.64 -37.18
N ASP A 8 -60.71 49.20 -36.05
CA ASP A 8 -59.97 50.47 -36.00
C ASP A 8 -59.53 50.81 -34.56
N LEU A 9 -58.20 50.81 -34.35
CA LEU A 9 -57.30 51.75 -33.63
C LEU A 9 -57.69 52.32 -32.24
N PRO A 10 -56.72 52.52 -31.30
CA PRO A 10 -55.86 53.71 -31.43
C PRO A 10 -54.46 53.68 -30.77
N GLU A 11 -53.74 54.75 -31.12
CA GLU A 11 -52.82 55.56 -30.31
C GLU A 11 -51.31 55.23 -30.24
N GLN A 12 -50.58 56.33 -30.45
CA GLN A 12 -49.15 56.47 -30.64
C GLN A 12 -48.43 56.50 -29.29
N THR A 13 -47.25 55.87 -29.21
CA THR A 13 -46.20 56.29 -28.28
C THR A 13 -44.82 56.12 -28.92
N GLU A 14 -44.25 57.28 -29.21
CA GLU A 14 -42.84 57.70 -29.15
C GLU A 14 -41.72 56.68 -29.41
N ALA A 15 -40.87 57.07 -30.38
CA ALA A 15 -39.54 56.52 -30.56
C ALA A 15 -38.68 56.75 -29.30
N VAL A 16 -38.21 55.66 -28.69
CA VAL A 16 -37.07 55.68 -27.78
C VAL A 16 -35.98 54.80 -28.37
N THR A 17 -34.88 55.45 -28.72
CA THR A 17 -33.60 54.85 -29.11
C THR A 17 -33.17 53.75 -28.12
N PRO A 18 -32.63 52.61 -28.58
CA PRO A 18 -32.07 51.64 -27.66
C PRO A 18 -30.82 52.24 -27.00
N GLU A 19 -30.90 52.51 -25.70
CA GLU A 19 -29.73 52.72 -24.87
C GLU A 19 -28.90 51.43 -24.90
N TYR A 20 -27.67 51.54 -25.37
CA TYR A 20 -26.64 50.52 -25.20
C TYR A 20 -26.36 50.36 -23.71
N GLY A 21 -27.05 49.41 -23.07
CA GLY A 21 -26.62 48.82 -21.81
C GLY A 21 -25.39 47.92 -22.05
N PRO A 22 -24.46 47.82 -21.09
CA PRO A 22 -23.26 47.02 -21.25
C PRO A 22 -23.65 45.56 -21.50
N ALA A 23 -23.01 44.95 -22.48
CA ALA A 23 -23.20 43.56 -22.88
C ALA A 23 -23.40 42.66 -21.66
N GLY A 24 -24.59 42.07 -21.56
CA GLY A 24 -24.85 41.00 -20.61
C GLY A 24 -23.78 39.94 -20.80
N GLN A 25 -22.94 39.77 -19.79
CA GLN A 25 -22.11 38.58 -19.67
C GLN A 25 -23.05 37.37 -19.77
N PRO A 26 -22.70 36.32 -20.53
CA PRO A 26 -23.46 35.09 -20.47
C PRO A 26 -23.51 34.66 -19.01
N GLU A 27 -24.73 34.43 -18.51
CA GLU A 27 -24.93 33.82 -17.19
C GLU A 27 -24.02 32.58 -17.10
N PRO A 28 -23.31 32.36 -15.98
CA PRO A 28 -22.55 31.14 -15.83
C PRO A 28 -23.53 29.99 -16.01
N GLU A 29 -23.27 29.13 -17.00
CA GLU A 29 -23.97 27.86 -17.17
C GLU A 29 -24.01 27.23 -15.77
N ALA A 30 -25.23 27.06 -15.24
CA ALA A 30 -25.41 26.34 -13.99
C ALA A 30 -24.72 24.99 -14.20
N GLU A 31 -23.59 24.77 -13.52
CA GLU A 31 -22.92 23.48 -13.50
C GLU A 31 -24.00 22.47 -13.16
N ALA A 32 -24.34 21.63 -14.14
CA ALA A 32 -25.32 20.59 -13.92
C ALA A 32 -24.80 19.80 -12.72
N GLU A 33 -25.52 19.85 -11.59
CA GLU A 33 -25.19 19.07 -10.40
C GLU A 33 -24.96 17.64 -10.87
N GLN A 34 -23.69 17.22 -10.88
CA GLN A 34 -23.35 15.88 -11.26
C GLN A 34 -24.09 14.96 -10.30
N PRO A 35 -24.68 13.85 -10.79
CA PRO A 35 -25.39 12.92 -9.91
C PRO A 35 -24.47 12.52 -8.76
N PRO A 36 -25.01 12.34 -7.54
CA PRO A 36 -24.20 12.01 -6.38
C PRO A 36 -23.42 10.72 -6.65
N ILE A 37 -22.12 10.76 -6.44
CA ILE A 37 -21.23 9.62 -6.65
C ILE A 37 -21.67 8.47 -5.74
N THR A 38 -21.92 7.32 -6.35
CA THR A 38 -22.36 6.12 -5.65
C THR A 38 -21.19 5.18 -5.34
N PRO A 39 -21.33 4.25 -4.37
CA PRO A 39 -20.33 3.21 -4.14
C PRO A 39 -19.96 2.42 -5.40
N ASP A 40 -20.93 2.15 -6.29
CA ASP A 40 -20.69 1.44 -7.54
C ASP A 40 -19.79 2.24 -8.50
N ASP A 41 -19.89 3.58 -8.48
CA ASP A 41 -19.03 4.44 -9.29
C ASP A 41 -17.58 4.41 -8.76
N ILE A 42 -17.41 4.40 -7.43
CA ILE A 42 -16.09 4.25 -6.79
C ILE A 42 -15.49 2.88 -7.14
N ILE A 43 -16.26 1.80 -7.09
CA ILE A 43 -15.79 0.44 -7.42
C ILE A 43 -15.36 0.36 -8.89
N LYS A 44 -16.14 0.94 -9.82
CA LYS A 44 -15.77 0.98 -11.24
C LYS A 44 -14.47 1.75 -11.46
N ALA A 45 -14.29 2.88 -10.77
CA ALA A 45 -13.12 3.73 -10.90
C ALA A 45 -11.81 3.02 -10.48
N LEU A 46 -11.86 1.96 -9.66
CA LEU A 46 -10.67 1.17 -9.29
C LEU A 46 -9.99 0.48 -10.49
N TRP A 47 -10.71 0.31 -11.60
CA TRP A 47 -10.25 -0.37 -12.81
C TRP A 47 -9.76 0.61 -13.89
N ASP A 48 -9.83 1.91 -13.63
CA ASP A 48 -9.40 2.93 -14.58
C ASP A 48 -7.89 2.86 -14.80
N LYS A 49 -7.50 3.18 -16.04
CA LYS A 49 -6.12 3.12 -16.51
C LYS A 49 -5.68 4.48 -17.04
N ASP A 50 -4.38 4.74 -16.92
CA ASP A 50 -3.77 5.93 -17.50
C ASP A 50 -3.55 5.75 -19.02
N SER A 51 -2.93 6.75 -19.65
CA SER A 51 -2.62 6.71 -21.09
C SER A 51 -1.61 5.62 -21.48
N HIS A 52 -0.86 5.06 -20.53
CA HIS A 52 0.13 4.01 -20.74
C HIS A 52 -0.43 2.60 -20.41
N GLY A 53 -1.62 2.53 -19.83
CA GLY A 53 -2.31 1.29 -19.46
C GLY A 53 -2.09 0.87 -18.00
N ASP A 54 -1.42 1.70 -17.21
CA ASP A 54 -1.14 1.49 -15.79
C ASP A 54 -2.38 1.84 -14.95
N ASN A 55 -2.60 1.13 -13.84
CA ASN A 55 -3.83 1.29 -13.06
C ASN A 55 -3.79 2.61 -12.27
N LEU A 56 -4.89 3.35 -12.29
CA LEU A 56 -5.07 4.61 -11.58
C LEU A 56 -5.60 4.39 -10.17
N THR A 57 -4.97 3.49 -9.42
CA THR A 57 -5.36 3.18 -8.04
C THR A 57 -4.16 3.35 -7.11
N VAL A 58 -4.42 3.90 -5.92
CA VAL A 58 -3.47 3.99 -4.82
C VAL A 58 -4.05 3.20 -3.65
N ILE A 59 -3.21 2.43 -2.96
CA ILE A 59 -3.58 1.75 -1.73
C ILE A 59 -2.61 2.11 -0.62
N ASN A 60 -3.15 2.35 0.57
CA ASN A 60 -2.42 2.62 1.80
C ASN A 60 -2.75 1.54 2.83
N PHE A 61 -1.72 1.01 3.47
CA PHE A 61 -1.81 0.17 4.65
C PHE A 61 -1.18 0.94 5.81
N ALA A 62 -1.92 1.10 6.90
CA ALA A 62 -1.44 1.72 8.12
C ALA A 62 -1.75 0.82 9.32
N LEU A 63 -0.70 0.30 9.96
CA LEU A 63 -0.80 -0.40 11.23
C LEU A 63 -0.56 0.59 12.36
N GLU A 64 -1.56 0.75 13.22
CA GLU A 64 -1.65 1.80 14.22
C GLU A 64 -2.03 1.22 15.58
N LEU A 65 -1.61 1.89 16.65
CA LEU A 65 -2.11 1.68 18.00
C LEU A 65 -3.07 2.81 18.34
N LEU A 66 -4.29 2.44 18.73
CA LEU A 66 -5.31 3.35 19.22
C LEU A 66 -5.31 3.37 20.74
N ASP A 67 -5.50 4.54 21.35
CA ASP A 67 -5.81 4.63 22.78
C ASP A 67 -7.20 4.04 23.07
N THR A 68 -7.33 3.19 24.09
CA THR A 68 -8.61 2.52 24.42
C THR A 68 -9.66 3.47 24.98
N LEU A 69 -9.27 4.62 25.55
CA LEU A 69 -10.17 5.57 26.19
C LEU A 69 -10.62 6.66 25.21
N THR A 70 -9.71 7.19 24.40
CA THR A 70 -10.04 8.28 23.45
C THR A 70 -10.36 7.78 22.05
N GLY A 71 -9.86 6.59 21.66
CA GLY A 71 -9.96 6.09 20.30
C GLY A 71 -9.01 6.78 19.31
N ASP A 72 -8.11 7.64 19.79
CA ASP A 72 -7.17 8.37 18.95
C ASP A 72 -5.96 7.50 18.58
N VAL A 73 -5.40 7.76 17.39
CA VAL A 73 -4.12 7.16 16.97
C VAL A 73 -3.00 7.72 17.85
N THR A 74 -2.46 6.88 18.73
CA THR A 74 -1.34 7.23 19.60
C THR A 74 0.00 6.95 18.94
N LYS A 75 0.08 5.91 18.11
CA LYS A 75 1.30 5.54 17.41
C LYS A 75 1.01 4.85 16.08
N LYS A 76 1.72 5.25 15.02
CA LYS A 76 1.79 4.49 13.77
C LYS A 76 2.99 3.55 13.82
N LEU A 77 2.76 2.24 13.71
CA LEU A 77 3.78 1.19 13.78
C LEU A 77 4.40 0.93 12.41
N ALA A 78 3.56 0.82 11.38
CA ALA A 78 3.99 0.62 10.01
C ALA A 78 3.05 1.34 9.03
N GLU A 79 3.61 1.81 7.93
CA GLU A 79 2.87 2.43 6.83
C GLU A 79 3.46 1.99 5.51
N LEU A 80 2.58 1.81 4.53
CA LEU A 80 2.95 1.62 3.14
C LEU A 80 1.89 2.30 2.29
N THR A 81 2.32 3.17 1.38
CA THR A 81 1.44 3.68 0.33
C THR A 81 2.03 3.33 -1.03
N THR A 82 1.23 2.68 -1.88
CA THR A 82 1.71 2.13 -3.15
C THR A 82 0.69 2.37 -4.27
N ARG A 83 1.16 2.36 -5.51
CA ARG A 83 0.40 2.68 -6.72
C ARG A 83 0.26 1.48 -7.63
N GLU A 84 -0.68 1.62 -8.56
CA GLU A 84 -0.89 0.72 -9.68
C GLU A 84 -1.33 -0.73 -9.31
N PRO A 85 -1.85 -1.05 -8.09
CA PRO A 85 -2.50 -2.35 -7.91
C PRO A 85 -3.78 -2.42 -8.74
N ILE A 86 -4.13 -3.63 -9.16
CA ILE A 86 -5.51 -3.94 -9.53
C ILE A 86 -6.25 -4.21 -8.22
N VAL A 87 -7.29 -3.42 -7.93
CA VAL A 87 -8.10 -3.62 -6.72
C VAL A 87 -9.51 -4.00 -7.10
N SER A 88 -10.07 -4.98 -6.40
CA SER A 88 -11.45 -5.41 -6.60
C SER A 88 -12.15 -5.62 -5.28
N VAL A 89 -13.43 -5.21 -5.21
CA VAL A 89 -14.28 -5.36 -4.03
C VAL A 89 -15.43 -6.29 -4.37
N PHE A 90 -15.67 -7.28 -3.51
CA PHE A 90 -16.75 -8.26 -3.68
C PHE A 90 -17.47 -8.51 -2.36
N ASP A 91 -18.75 -8.88 -2.43
CA ASP A 91 -19.43 -9.57 -1.32
C ASP A 91 -19.30 -11.08 -1.54
N ILE A 92 -18.62 -11.75 -0.61
CA ILE A 92 -18.46 -13.21 -0.64
C ILE A 92 -18.92 -13.78 0.70
N GLY A 93 -20.06 -14.45 0.69
CA GLY A 93 -20.57 -15.15 1.88
C GLY A 93 -20.98 -14.22 3.01
N GLY A 94 -21.37 -12.97 2.71
CA GLY A 94 -21.73 -11.97 3.71
C GLY A 94 -20.53 -11.24 4.31
N TYR A 95 -19.35 -11.36 3.68
CA TYR A 95 -18.14 -10.61 4.03
C TYR A 95 -17.74 -9.70 2.88
N ALA A 96 -17.29 -8.50 3.24
CA ALA A 96 -16.68 -7.59 2.29
C ALA A 96 -15.25 -8.08 1.98
N THR A 97 -15.00 -8.44 0.73
CA THR A 97 -13.73 -8.98 0.26
C THR A 97 -13.00 -7.94 -0.57
N LEU A 98 -11.80 -7.57 -0.14
CA LEU A 98 -10.88 -6.74 -0.91
C LEU A 98 -9.78 -7.61 -1.51
N ARG A 99 -9.62 -7.56 -2.83
CA ARG A 99 -8.51 -8.22 -3.55
C ARG A 99 -7.57 -7.17 -4.09
N VAL A 100 -6.28 -7.37 -3.86
CA VAL A 100 -5.21 -6.48 -4.29
C VAL A 100 -4.19 -7.30 -5.07
N THR A 101 -4.09 -7.02 -6.36
CA THR A 101 -3.27 -7.80 -7.30
C THR A 101 -2.17 -6.94 -7.89
N TYR A 102 -0.95 -7.43 -7.77
CA TYR A 102 0.23 -6.84 -8.41
C TYR A 102 0.63 -7.63 -9.64
N LYS A 103 1.36 -6.97 -10.54
CA LYS A 103 1.85 -7.62 -11.77
C LYS A 103 2.77 -8.81 -11.49
N TYR A 104 3.54 -8.74 -10.40
CA TYR A 104 4.49 -9.77 -10.00
C TYR A 104 4.41 -10.01 -8.49
N ALA A 105 4.53 -11.27 -8.06
CA ALA A 105 4.60 -11.65 -6.64
C ALA A 105 5.88 -11.13 -5.96
N THR A 106 6.93 -10.87 -6.74
CA THR A 106 8.20 -10.32 -6.27
C THR A 106 8.19 -8.79 -6.12
N ALA A 107 7.07 -8.12 -6.37
CA ALA A 107 6.95 -6.69 -6.15
C ALA A 107 7.26 -6.37 -4.68
N THR A 108 8.17 -5.40 -4.46
CA THR A 108 8.61 -5.01 -3.12
C THR A 108 7.44 -4.52 -2.27
N ASP A 109 6.55 -3.71 -2.85
CA ASP A 109 5.34 -3.23 -2.18
C ASP A 109 4.41 -4.39 -1.79
N PHE A 110 4.29 -5.41 -2.65
CA PHE A 110 3.50 -6.60 -2.34
C PHE A 110 4.06 -7.34 -1.12
N SER A 111 5.38 -7.54 -1.07
CA SER A 111 6.04 -8.15 0.09
C SER A 111 5.86 -7.30 1.36
N ARG A 112 5.97 -5.97 1.27
CA ARG A 112 5.76 -5.05 2.40
C ARG A 112 4.32 -5.09 2.93
N MET A 113 3.31 -5.19 2.05
CA MET A 113 1.91 -5.36 2.49
C MET A 113 1.73 -6.64 3.31
N LEU A 114 2.35 -7.75 2.89
CA LEU A 114 2.28 -9.02 3.62
C LEU A 114 2.94 -8.91 4.99
N THR A 115 4.12 -8.28 5.08
CA THR A 115 4.77 -8.02 6.37
C THR A 115 3.88 -7.21 7.32
N ILE A 116 3.20 -6.16 6.83
CA ILE A 116 2.29 -5.36 7.66
C ILE A 116 1.11 -6.21 8.18
N LEU A 117 0.58 -7.14 7.37
CA LEU A 117 -0.49 -8.05 7.78
C LEU A 117 -0.02 -9.08 8.82
N GLU A 118 1.19 -9.61 8.66
CA GLU A 118 1.81 -10.52 9.63
C GLU A 118 2.08 -9.81 10.97
N ASP A 119 2.61 -8.58 10.92
CA ASP A 119 2.83 -7.74 12.10
C ASP A 119 1.50 -7.41 12.78
N PHE A 120 0.46 -7.06 12.02
CA PHE A 120 -0.89 -6.85 12.56
C PHE A 120 -1.40 -8.10 13.30
N ALA A 121 -1.28 -9.29 12.70
CA ALA A 121 -1.71 -10.52 13.33
C ALA A 121 -0.94 -10.80 14.64
N LYS A 122 0.36 -10.48 14.67
CA LYS A 122 1.19 -10.59 15.86
C LYS A 122 0.75 -9.62 16.96
N GLU A 123 0.61 -8.33 16.65
CA GLU A 123 0.16 -7.30 17.60
C GLU A 123 -1.24 -7.63 18.15
N LEU A 124 -2.17 -8.05 17.28
CA LEU A 124 -3.52 -8.48 17.70
C LEU A 124 -3.48 -9.70 18.63
N THR A 125 -2.58 -10.64 18.36
CA THR A 125 -2.36 -11.81 19.22
C THR A 125 -1.79 -11.41 20.58
N GLU A 126 -0.78 -10.54 20.61
CA GLU A 126 -0.19 -10.03 21.85
C GLU A 126 -1.19 -9.23 22.69
N PHE A 127 -2.03 -8.42 22.04
CA PHE A 127 -3.15 -7.73 22.67
C PHE A 127 -4.16 -8.72 23.27
N SER A 128 -4.57 -9.73 22.50
CA SER A 128 -5.55 -10.73 22.94
C SER A 128 -5.09 -11.58 24.14
N TYR A 129 -3.77 -11.77 24.29
CA TYR A 129 -3.17 -12.47 25.43
C TYR A 129 -2.79 -11.55 26.60
N GLY A 130 -3.17 -10.26 26.56
CA GLY A 130 -2.94 -9.31 27.66
C GLY A 130 -1.47 -8.99 27.90
N LYS A 131 -0.62 -9.07 26.86
CA LYS A 131 0.81 -8.71 26.97
C LYS A 131 1.06 -7.21 26.82
N HIS A 132 0.09 -6.48 26.27
CA HIS A 132 0.10 -5.02 26.27
C HIS A 132 -0.61 -4.49 27.52
N ASP A 133 -0.20 -3.32 28.00
CA ASP A 133 -1.07 -2.53 28.87
C ASP A 133 -2.41 -2.35 28.16
N ASP A 134 -3.53 -2.55 28.86
CA ASP A 134 -4.93 -2.39 28.36
C ASP A 134 -5.24 -0.96 27.84
N ALA A 135 -4.23 -0.11 27.69
CA ALA A 135 -4.30 1.25 27.18
C ALA A 135 -4.35 1.32 25.65
N TYR A 136 -3.98 0.26 24.92
CA TYR A 136 -3.86 0.35 23.45
C TYR A 136 -4.50 -0.81 22.69
N VAL A 137 -5.14 -0.51 21.55
CA VAL A 137 -5.70 -1.50 20.62
C VAL A 137 -4.99 -1.41 19.27
N PRO A 138 -4.46 -2.53 18.74
CA PRO A 138 -3.92 -2.55 17.39
C PRO A 138 -5.04 -2.43 16.35
N ARG A 139 -4.83 -1.58 15.36
CA ARG A 139 -5.72 -1.34 14.22
C ARG A 139 -4.93 -1.38 12.93
N LEU A 140 -5.37 -2.21 12.00
CA LEU A 140 -4.92 -2.14 10.60
C LEU A 140 -5.98 -1.41 9.78
N ASN A 141 -5.60 -0.28 9.19
CA ASN A 141 -6.42 0.47 8.26
C ASN A 141 -5.91 0.27 6.82
N VAL A 142 -6.80 -0.14 5.94
CA VAL A 142 -6.53 -0.28 4.50
C VAL A 142 -7.36 0.77 3.76
N THR A 143 -6.71 1.72 3.10
CA THR A 143 -7.39 2.77 2.33
C THR A 143 -7.08 2.61 0.85
N VAL A 144 -8.10 2.55 0.01
CA VAL A 144 -7.99 2.46 -1.45
C VAL A 144 -8.55 3.74 -2.07
N ARG A 145 -7.81 4.33 -3.00
CA ARG A 145 -8.18 5.57 -3.70
C ARG A 145 -8.09 5.38 -5.21
N PRO A 146 -9.22 5.45 -5.94
CA PRO A 146 -9.19 5.59 -7.39
C PRO A 146 -8.81 7.03 -7.77
N MET A 147 -7.67 7.20 -8.44
CA MET A 147 -7.15 8.51 -8.83
C MET A 147 -7.94 9.16 -9.98
N SER A 148 -8.77 8.38 -10.68
CA SER A 148 -9.67 8.87 -11.72
C SER A 148 -10.90 9.58 -11.16
N LEU A 149 -11.26 9.30 -9.91
CA LEU A 149 -12.43 9.86 -9.24
C LEU A 149 -11.99 10.64 -8.01
N LYS A 150 -11.74 11.94 -8.20
CA LYS A 150 -11.17 12.83 -7.18
C LYS A 150 -11.94 12.74 -5.87
N GLY A 151 -11.25 12.52 -4.76
CA GLY A 151 -11.86 12.51 -3.43
C GLY A 151 -12.64 11.26 -3.05
N ALA A 152 -12.76 10.28 -3.95
CA ALA A 152 -13.32 8.99 -3.61
C ALA A 152 -12.29 8.13 -2.84
N MET A 153 -12.76 7.45 -1.81
CA MET A 153 -11.95 6.47 -1.09
C MET A 153 -12.80 5.34 -0.53
N ILE A 154 -12.17 4.16 -0.41
CA ILE A 154 -12.69 3.01 0.30
C ILE A 154 -11.77 2.80 1.49
N THR A 155 -12.31 2.70 2.71
CA THR A 155 -11.53 2.30 3.88
C THR A 155 -12.04 0.97 4.40
N ALA A 156 -11.14 0.07 4.76
CA ALA A 156 -11.46 -1.19 5.40
C ALA A 156 -10.59 -1.34 6.66
N ILE A 157 -11.20 -1.71 7.77
CA ILE A 157 -10.52 -1.79 9.07
C ILE A 157 -10.50 -3.23 9.56
N ASN A 158 -9.34 -3.68 10.02
CA ASN A 158 -9.10 -4.97 10.67
C ASN A 158 -9.63 -6.17 9.88
N PRO A 159 -8.82 -6.72 8.94
CA PRO A 159 -9.23 -7.92 8.22
C PRO A 159 -9.40 -9.10 9.20
N ILE A 160 -10.47 -9.87 9.01
CA ILE A 160 -10.77 -11.10 9.76
C ILE A 160 -9.87 -12.24 9.28
N PHE A 161 -9.62 -12.25 7.98
CA PHE A 161 -8.84 -13.28 7.31
C PHE A 161 -8.12 -12.67 6.11
N HIS A 162 -6.91 -13.15 5.82
CA HIS A 162 -6.21 -12.84 4.59
C HIS A 162 -5.54 -14.10 4.04
N ASN A 163 -5.41 -14.16 2.71
CA ASN A 163 -4.66 -15.20 2.03
C ASN A 163 -3.99 -14.66 0.76
N VAL A 164 -2.93 -15.34 0.36
CA VAL A 164 -2.20 -15.06 -0.88
C VAL A 164 -2.53 -16.16 -1.88
N GLN A 165 -2.94 -15.79 -3.08
CA GLN A 165 -3.36 -16.70 -4.14
C GLN A 165 -2.95 -16.20 -5.52
N PRO A 166 -2.99 -17.05 -6.56
CA PRO A 166 -2.88 -16.58 -7.93
C PRO A 166 -4.11 -15.76 -8.32
N HIS A 167 -3.90 -14.63 -8.99
CA HIS A 167 -5.00 -13.81 -9.52
C HIS A 167 -5.87 -14.56 -10.54
N ASP A 168 -5.26 -15.49 -11.28
CA ASP A 168 -5.93 -16.39 -12.21
C ASP A 168 -5.47 -17.83 -11.88
N PRO A 169 -6.43 -18.77 -11.68
CA PRO A 169 -6.14 -20.17 -11.35
C PRO A 169 -5.22 -20.89 -12.34
N MET A 170 -5.07 -20.37 -13.56
CA MET A 170 -4.17 -20.91 -14.59
C MET A 170 -2.70 -20.55 -14.34
N TYR A 171 -2.41 -19.60 -13.45
CA TYR A 171 -1.05 -19.18 -13.11
C TYR A 171 -0.60 -19.79 -11.78
N ALA A 172 0.67 -20.14 -11.70
CA ALA A 172 1.28 -20.64 -10.46
C ALA A 172 1.79 -19.51 -9.54
N GLU A 173 1.89 -18.29 -10.07
CA GLU A 173 2.41 -17.14 -9.34
C GLU A 173 1.33 -16.56 -8.42
N CYS A 174 1.57 -16.58 -7.11
CA CYS A 174 0.66 -16.00 -6.14
C CYS A 174 0.93 -14.50 -5.99
N ASN A 175 0.25 -13.70 -6.80
CA ASN A 175 0.41 -12.25 -6.89
C ASN A 175 -0.84 -11.46 -6.44
N GLU A 176 -1.84 -12.14 -5.89
CA GLU A 176 -3.06 -11.54 -5.36
C GLU A 176 -3.13 -11.76 -3.85
N LEU A 177 -3.33 -10.66 -3.13
CA LEU A 177 -3.66 -10.64 -1.72
C LEU A 177 -5.18 -10.47 -1.60
N GLN A 178 -5.84 -11.46 -1.01
CA GLN A 178 -7.26 -11.39 -0.68
C GLN A 178 -7.41 -11.16 0.82
N MET A 179 -8.25 -10.18 1.19
CA MET A 179 -8.57 -9.84 2.58
C MET A 179 -10.09 -9.83 2.77
N LEU A 180 -10.57 -10.41 3.87
CA LEU A 180 -11.98 -10.43 4.23
C LEU A 180 -12.21 -9.53 5.43
N PHE A 181 -13.25 -8.72 5.34
CA PHE A 181 -13.69 -7.76 6.34
C PHE A 181 -15.13 -8.02 6.72
N THR A 182 -15.52 -7.60 7.92
CA THR A 182 -16.93 -7.52 8.27
C THR A 182 -17.57 -6.41 7.42
N PRO A 183 -18.84 -6.54 6.99
CA PRO A 183 -19.46 -5.55 6.11
C PRO A 183 -19.52 -4.13 6.67
N ASP A 184 -19.51 -3.98 7.99
CA ASP A 184 -19.57 -2.70 8.72
C ASP A 184 -18.23 -1.97 8.78
N THR A 185 -17.10 -2.67 8.57
CA THR A 185 -15.77 -2.06 8.61
C THR A 185 -15.27 -1.60 7.25
N LEU A 186 -15.95 -1.99 6.16
CA LEU A 186 -15.69 -1.44 4.82
C LEU A 186 -16.65 -0.28 4.55
N GLN A 187 -16.08 0.90 4.31
CA GLN A 187 -16.83 2.13 4.12
C GLN A 187 -16.38 2.85 2.85
N PHE A 188 -17.35 3.46 2.18
CA PHE A 188 -17.14 4.28 0.99
C PHE A 188 -17.30 5.75 1.38
N TYR A 189 -16.35 6.58 0.95
CA TYR A 189 -16.39 8.01 1.17
C TYR A 189 -16.14 8.75 -0.14
N TYR A 190 -16.68 9.95 -0.20
CA TYR A 190 -16.45 10.90 -1.25
C TYR A 190 -16.30 12.29 -0.64
N ASP A 191 -15.12 12.89 -0.82
CA ASP A 191 -14.81 14.25 -0.40
C ASP A 191 -14.21 15.03 -1.58
N PRO A 192 -14.99 15.86 -2.30
CA PRO A 192 -14.53 16.56 -3.50
C PRO A 192 -13.37 17.54 -3.24
N ASP A 193 -13.19 17.99 -1.99
CA ASP A 193 -12.16 18.94 -1.60
C ASP A 193 -10.83 18.26 -1.22
N PHE A 194 -10.78 16.93 -1.26
CA PHE A 194 -9.59 16.16 -0.91
C PHE A 194 -8.41 16.40 -1.87
N ASP A 195 -7.19 16.48 -1.32
CA ASP A 195 -5.95 16.71 -2.09
C ASP A 195 -5.27 15.39 -2.49
N ASP A 196 -5.73 14.80 -3.58
CA ASP A 196 -5.16 13.57 -4.14
C ASP A 196 -3.71 13.73 -4.62
N LYS A 197 -3.30 14.96 -4.97
CA LYS A 197 -1.95 15.23 -5.47
C LYS A 197 -0.92 15.07 -4.36
N ALA A 198 -1.20 15.59 -3.16
CA ALA A 198 -0.33 15.45 -2.00
C ALA A 198 -0.03 13.96 -1.69
N VAL A 199 -1.05 13.10 -1.74
CA VAL A 199 -0.91 11.66 -1.54
C VAL A 199 -0.04 11.04 -2.65
N SER A 200 -0.34 11.36 -3.90
CA SER A 200 0.42 10.86 -5.07
C SER A 200 1.91 11.19 -4.99
N ASP A 201 2.22 12.42 -4.57
CA ASP A 201 3.58 12.93 -4.44
C ASP A 201 4.30 12.30 -3.23
N GLN A 202 3.60 12.05 -2.13
CA GLN A 202 4.14 11.30 -0.98
C GLN A 202 4.56 9.89 -1.40
N VAL A 203 3.74 9.19 -2.19
CA VAL A 203 4.08 7.83 -2.68
C VAL A 203 5.32 7.85 -3.56
N ARG A 204 5.38 8.81 -4.51
CA ARG A 204 6.57 8.97 -5.37
C ARG A 204 7.83 9.24 -4.55
N ALA A 205 7.71 10.06 -3.52
CA ALA A 205 8.82 10.35 -2.62
C ALA A 205 9.25 9.10 -1.82
N GLU A 206 8.31 8.27 -1.35
CA GLU A 206 8.61 7.04 -0.63
C GLU A 206 9.29 6.00 -1.53
N ILE A 207 8.79 5.80 -2.76
CA ILE A 207 9.43 4.93 -3.76
C ILE A 207 10.86 5.42 -4.06
N ALA A 208 11.03 6.72 -4.30
CA ALA A 208 12.35 7.28 -4.56
C ALA A 208 13.30 7.11 -3.35
N ALA A 209 12.79 7.25 -2.13
CA ALA A 209 13.55 7.01 -0.92
C ALA A 209 13.95 5.53 -0.80
N GLU A 210 13.04 4.59 -1.07
CA GLU A 210 13.30 3.16 -1.03
C GLU A 210 14.32 2.72 -2.09
N GLU A 211 14.21 3.24 -3.32
CA GLU A 211 15.21 3.02 -4.37
C GLU A 211 16.59 3.58 -4.00
N SER A 212 16.62 4.74 -3.33
CA SER A 212 17.87 5.34 -2.85
C SER A 212 18.52 4.50 -1.73
N ILE A 213 17.71 3.92 -0.83
CA ILE A 213 18.18 3.02 0.23
C ILE A 213 18.68 1.70 -0.38
N ARG A 214 17.96 1.13 -1.35
CA ARG A 214 18.36 -0.10 -2.06
C ARG A 214 19.69 0.09 -2.77
N THR A 215 19.84 1.18 -3.55
CA THR A 215 21.09 1.47 -4.26
C THR A 215 22.25 1.80 -3.32
N ALA A 216 21.99 2.45 -2.17
CA ALA A 216 23.00 2.65 -1.13
C ALA A 216 23.41 1.33 -0.46
N ALA A 217 22.47 0.42 -0.19
CA ALA A 217 22.75 -0.90 0.36
C ALA A 217 23.53 -1.79 -0.62
N GLU A 218 23.20 -1.73 -1.93
CA GLU A 218 23.95 -2.41 -2.98
C GLU A 218 25.38 -1.86 -3.13
N ARG A 219 25.59 -0.55 -2.92
CA ARG A 219 26.93 0.05 -2.89
C ARG A 219 27.73 -0.31 -1.65
N LYS A 220 27.09 -0.56 -0.51
CA LYS A 220 27.77 -0.99 0.72
C LYS A 220 28.24 -2.46 0.68
N LYS A 221 27.53 -3.35 -0.02
CA LYS A 221 27.94 -4.76 -0.15
C LYS A 221 29.40 -4.96 -0.61
N PRO A 222 29.88 -4.33 -1.70
CA PRO A 222 31.28 -4.48 -2.11
C PRO A 222 32.28 -3.80 -1.14
N GLU A 223 31.88 -2.74 -0.43
CA GLU A 223 32.72 -2.11 0.60
C GLU A 223 32.87 -3.01 1.84
N ASP A 224 31.78 -3.63 2.28
CA ASP A 224 31.78 -4.57 3.40
C ASP A 224 32.52 -5.88 3.05
N GLU A 225 32.37 -6.39 1.82
CA GLU A 225 33.12 -7.54 1.32
C GLU A 225 34.63 -7.25 1.21
N ALA A 226 35.00 -6.06 0.72
CA ALA A 226 36.41 -5.64 0.66
C ALA A 226 37.02 -5.48 2.07
N TYR A 227 36.26 -4.92 3.02
CA TYR A 227 36.68 -4.77 4.41
C TYR A 227 36.83 -6.12 5.13
N GLN A 228 35.92 -7.08 4.88
CA GLN A 228 36.06 -8.44 5.41
C GLN A 228 37.27 -9.16 4.82
N ALA A 229 37.50 -9.06 3.51
CA ALA A 229 38.66 -9.65 2.85
C ALA A 229 39.99 -9.07 3.37
N GLU A 230 40.04 -7.77 3.67
CA GLU A 230 41.22 -7.12 4.25
C GLU A 230 41.48 -7.57 5.70
N ARG A 231 40.42 -7.69 6.52
CA ARG A 231 40.53 -8.26 7.87
C ARG A 231 40.98 -9.72 7.88
N GLU A 232 40.50 -10.54 6.95
CA GLU A 232 40.96 -11.92 6.81
C GLU A 232 42.42 -12.00 6.38
N ARG A 233 42.87 -11.09 5.50
CA ARG A 233 44.28 -10.99 5.12
C ARG A 233 45.17 -10.58 6.29
N GLU A 234 44.77 -9.57 7.07
CA GLU A 234 45.51 -9.16 8.27
C GLU A 234 45.54 -10.26 9.34
N ALA A 235 44.43 -10.97 9.55
CA ALA A 235 44.37 -12.09 10.49
C ALA A 235 45.32 -13.22 10.08
N LYS A 236 45.39 -13.51 8.78
CA LYS A 236 46.30 -14.52 8.22
C LYS A 236 47.77 -14.09 8.31
N GLU A 237 48.08 -12.82 8.04
CA GLU A 237 49.43 -12.27 8.23
C GLU A 237 49.88 -12.27 9.69
N ARG A 238 48.96 -12.09 10.66
CA ARG A 238 49.29 -12.25 12.09
C ARG A 238 49.56 -13.70 12.46
N MET A 239 48.77 -14.65 11.96
CA MET A 239 49.02 -16.08 12.19
C MET A 239 50.34 -16.56 11.57
N ASP A 240 50.71 -16.09 10.38
CA ASP A 240 51.99 -16.43 9.72
C ASP A 240 53.20 -15.81 10.44
N LYS A 241 53.03 -14.64 11.09
CA LYS A 241 54.07 -14.05 11.94
C LYS A 241 54.26 -14.82 13.26
N ASP A 242 53.19 -15.33 13.86
CA ASP A 242 53.27 -16.18 15.06
C ASP A 242 53.86 -17.56 14.75
N TYR A 243 53.59 -18.13 13.57
CA TYR A 243 54.18 -19.41 13.14
C TYR A 243 55.71 -19.33 12.91
N ASN A 244 56.25 -18.15 12.63
CA ASN A 244 57.70 -17.93 12.48
C ASN A 244 58.43 -17.71 13.82
N LEU A 245 57.71 -17.58 14.95
CA LEU A 245 58.29 -17.40 16.28
C LEU A 245 58.41 -18.70 17.09
N SER A 246 57.84 -19.82 16.62
CA SER A 246 57.92 -21.13 17.29
C SER A 246 58.71 -22.18 16.50
N GLY A 247 59.81 -21.78 15.87
CA GLY A 247 60.79 -22.71 15.29
C GLY A 247 61.76 -23.21 16.35
N GLY A 248 61.36 -24.17 17.20
CA GLY A 248 62.31 -24.76 18.13
C GLY A 248 61.81 -25.63 19.26
N HIS A 249 60.86 -26.55 19.06
CA HIS A 249 60.74 -27.69 19.98
C HIS A 249 60.51 -29.01 19.25
N VAL A 250 61.55 -29.85 19.32
CA VAL A 250 61.57 -31.25 18.91
C VAL A 250 60.58 -32.03 19.77
N ILE A 251 59.50 -32.53 19.17
CA ILE A 251 58.64 -33.55 19.80
C ILE A 251 59.19 -34.91 19.39
N LYS A 252 59.83 -35.59 20.34
CA LYS A 252 60.19 -37.01 20.22
C LYS A 252 58.92 -37.85 20.19
N GLU A 253 58.94 -38.83 19.31
CA GLU A 253 57.90 -39.82 19.01
C GLU A 253 57.28 -40.44 20.27
N ALA A 254 55.95 -40.43 20.34
CA ALA A 254 55.17 -41.37 21.13
C ALA A 254 54.19 -42.09 20.18
N TYR A 255 54.53 -43.33 19.85
CA TYR A 255 53.72 -44.29 19.11
C TYR A 255 52.29 -44.38 19.66
N HIS A 256 51.29 -44.37 18.78
CA HIS A 256 49.95 -44.90 19.03
C HIS A 256 49.70 -46.03 18.04
N GLY A 257 49.40 -47.23 18.56
CA GLY A 257 48.94 -48.38 17.79
C GLY A 257 47.66 -48.91 18.40
N PHE A 258 46.56 -48.74 17.68
CA PHE A 258 45.18 -49.08 18.02
C PHE A 258 44.90 -50.58 18.22
N GLY A 259 44.09 -50.87 19.24
CA GLY A 259 42.91 -51.76 19.30
C GLY A 259 42.88 -53.15 18.63
N LYS A 260 42.43 -54.16 19.38
CA LYS A 260 41.20 -54.95 19.08
C LYS A 260 40.83 -55.91 20.21
N ASP A 261 39.52 -55.96 20.47
CA ASP A 261 38.84 -56.78 21.47
C ASP A 261 38.85 -58.29 21.18
N ARG A 262 39.12 -59.04 22.25
CA ARG A 262 38.41 -60.20 22.84
C ARG A 262 37.54 -61.16 21.97
N GLU A 263 37.99 -62.42 21.96
CA GLU A 263 37.32 -63.75 22.05
C GLU A 263 36.03 -64.07 21.24
N LYS A 264 36.10 -65.18 20.44
CA LYS A 264 35.20 -66.36 20.54
C LYS A 264 35.63 -67.53 19.63
N GLY A 265 35.73 -68.73 20.23
CA GLY A 265 35.24 -70.02 19.72
C GLY A 265 36.09 -70.83 18.72
N GLU A 266 36.75 -71.89 19.20
CA GLU A 266 36.39 -73.32 19.03
C GLU A 266 37.15 -74.19 20.04
#